data_AF-A0A7L4KEE1-F1
#
_entry.id   AF-A0A7L4KEE1-F1
#
_cell.length_a   1.000
_cell.length_b   1.000
_cell.length_c   1.000
_cell.angle_alpha   90.00
_cell.angle_beta   90.00
_cell.angle_gamma   90.00
#
_symmetry.space_group_name_H-M   'P 1'
#
loop_
_entity.id
_entity.type
_entity.pdbx_description
1 polymer ?
#
loop_
_entity_poly.entity_id
_entity_poly.type
_entity_poly.pdbx_seq_one_letter_code
_entity_poly.pdbx_strand_id
1 'polypeptide(L)'
;RPGGLVFFLSISAVQWLCNADKKSHSPPKRLYRFFSTLYTALARGSRAVLQLYPENSEQLELITAQAMRAGFTGGMVVDYPNSAKAKKFFLCLFVGTSGTLPKGLGTECADGEETPQAKFTNERTRFRNAKGKSVKKSRDWILEKKERRRRQGKEVRADTKYTGRKRRPRF
;
A
#
# COMPACT_ATOMS: atom_id res chain seq x y z
N ARG A 1 -25.63 12.09 21.85
CA ARG A 1 -25.80 10.63 21.95
C ARG A 1 -24.49 9.98 21.46
N PRO A 2 -23.68 9.36 22.34
CA PRO A 2 -22.57 8.53 21.88
C PRO A 2 -23.10 7.29 21.16
N GLY A 3 -22.33 6.75 20.20
CA GLY A 3 -22.71 5.57 19.42
C GLY A 3 -23.71 5.79 18.27
N GLY A 4 -23.67 6.95 17.60
CA GLY A 4 -24.56 7.25 16.46
C GLY A 4 -24.04 6.79 15.10
N LEU A 5 -22.73 6.61 14.94
CA LEU A 5 -22.12 6.30 13.65
C LEU A 5 -22.03 4.79 13.42
N VAL A 6 -22.58 4.34 12.28
CA VAL A 6 -22.60 2.94 11.86
C VAL A 6 -21.31 2.55 11.10
N PHE A 7 -20.70 3.52 10.42
CA PHE A 7 -19.42 3.36 9.74
C PHE A 7 -18.62 4.66 9.75
N PHE A 8 -17.31 4.53 9.57
CA PHE A 8 -16.40 5.65 9.35
C PHE A 8 -15.44 5.35 8.20
N LEU A 9 -15.21 6.32 7.33
CA LEU A 9 -14.28 6.22 6.22
C LEU A 9 -13.35 7.44 6.21
N SER A 10 -12.05 7.19 6.11
CA SER A 10 -11.05 8.25 5.91
C SER A 10 -10.17 7.88 4.73
N ILE A 11 -9.97 8.82 3.80
CA ILE A 11 -9.14 8.64 2.61
C ILE A 11 -8.03 9.68 2.64
N SER A 12 -6.78 9.23 2.72
CA SER A 12 -5.59 10.08 2.61
C SER A 12 -5.59 11.28 3.57
N ALA A 13 -6.08 11.13 4.80
CA ALA A 13 -6.12 12.20 5.79
C ALA A 13 -5.33 11.90 7.07
N VAL A 14 -5.33 10.66 7.53
CA VAL A 14 -4.77 10.30 8.85
C VAL A 14 -3.26 10.54 8.94
N GLN A 15 -2.53 10.47 7.82
CA GLN A 15 -1.08 10.72 7.83
C GLN A 15 -0.73 12.12 8.38
N TRP A 16 -1.61 13.12 8.23
CA TRP A 16 -1.39 14.48 8.75
C TRP A 16 -1.45 14.57 10.28
N LEU A 17 -2.06 13.60 10.96
CA LEU A 17 -2.01 13.52 12.43
C LEU A 17 -0.61 13.18 12.95
N CYS A 18 0.24 12.64 12.08
CA CYS A 18 1.62 12.31 12.40
C CYS A 18 2.57 13.50 12.22
N ASN A 19 2.14 14.56 11.52
CA ASN A 19 2.98 15.72 11.30
C ASN A 19 3.17 16.55 12.59
N ALA A 20 4.40 16.98 12.87
CA ALA A 20 4.76 17.68 14.10
C ALA A 20 5.55 18.97 13.81
N ASP A 21 4.86 20.01 13.32
CA ASP A 21 5.49 21.30 12.97
C ASP A 21 6.04 22.09 14.18
N LYS A 22 5.56 21.80 15.39
CA LYS A 22 5.94 22.48 16.64
C LYS A 22 6.38 21.46 17.69
N LYS A 23 7.31 21.84 18.55
CA LYS A 23 7.79 20.98 19.68
C LYS A 23 6.68 20.55 20.65
N SER A 24 5.58 21.29 20.70
CA SER A 24 4.40 20.94 21.51
C SER A 24 3.51 19.87 20.88
N HIS A 25 3.70 19.57 19.58
CA HIS A 25 2.91 18.55 18.89
C HIS A 25 3.46 17.17 19.23
N SER A 26 2.65 16.35 19.91
CA SER A 26 2.95 14.94 20.15
C SER A 26 2.03 14.07 19.28
N PRO A 27 2.55 13.47 18.18
CA PRO A 27 1.79 12.57 17.32
C PRO A 27 1.08 11.43 18.07
N PRO A 28 1.73 10.71 19.02
CA PRO A 28 1.07 9.65 19.76
C PRO A 28 -0.17 10.13 20.53
N LYS A 29 -0.08 11.29 21.20
CA LYS A 29 -1.20 11.86 21.95
C LYS A 29 -2.36 12.29 21.04
N ARG A 30 -2.05 12.88 19.89
CA ARG A 30 -3.06 13.30 18.89
C ARG A 30 -3.78 12.11 18.28
N LEU A 31 -3.03 11.09 17.89
CA LEU A 31 -3.59 9.83 17.37
C LEU A 31 -4.47 9.15 18.42
N TYR A 32 -3.98 9.03 19.65
CA TYR A 32 -4.77 8.43 20.73
C TYR A 32 -6.07 9.20 20.98
N ARG A 33 -6.01 10.53 21.02
CA ARG A 33 -7.20 11.36 21.22
C ARG A 33 -8.18 11.20 20.06
N PHE A 34 -7.70 11.19 18.82
CA PHE A 34 -8.51 10.95 17.62
C PHE A 34 -9.22 9.60 17.70
N PHE A 35 -8.49 8.50 17.89
CA PHE A 35 -9.09 7.17 17.97
C PHE A 35 -10.02 7.02 19.17
N SER A 36 -9.68 7.58 20.33
CA SER A 36 -10.58 7.55 21.50
C SER A 36 -11.90 8.26 21.22
N THR A 37 -11.86 9.45 20.60
CA THR A 37 -13.08 10.18 20.22
C THR A 37 -13.87 9.48 19.11
N LEU A 38 -13.18 8.82 18.18
CA LEU A 38 -13.82 8.06 17.12
C LEU A 38 -14.52 6.81 17.69
N TYR A 39 -13.88 6.12 18.64
CA TYR A 39 -14.42 4.93 19.28
C TYR A 39 -15.71 5.24 20.05
N THR A 40 -15.77 6.40 20.73
CA THR A 40 -16.99 6.82 21.45
C THR A 40 -18.11 7.32 20.52
N ALA A 41 -17.76 7.81 19.33
CA ALA A 41 -18.74 8.24 18.33
C ALA A 41 -19.39 7.06 17.58
N LEU A 42 -18.68 5.94 17.45
CA LEU A 42 -19.11 4.74 16.74
C LEU A 42 -19.98 3.83 17.61
N ALA A 43 -21.01 3.24 17.01
CA ALA A 43 -21.82 2.20 17.66
C ALA A 43 -21.02 0.89 17.81
N ARG A 44 -21.45 0.03 18.73
CA ARG A 44 -20.91 -1.34 18.85
C ARG A 44 -21.22 -2.11 17.57
N GLY A 45 -20.24 -2.83 17.04
CA GLY A 45 -20.34 -3.53 15.75
C GLY A 45 -20.04 -2.66 14.53
N SER A 46 -19.83 -1.35 14.71
CA SER A 46 -19.45 -0.45 13.61
C SER A 46 -18.03 -0.70 13.11
N ARG A 47 -17.81 -0.30 11.87
CA ARG A 47 -16.53 -0.46 11.16
C ARG A 47 -15.93 0.89 10.81
N ALA A 48 -14.62 1.01 10.95
CA ALA A 48 -13.86 2.17 10.51
C ALA A 48 -12.77 1.74 9.53
N VAL A 49 -12.76 2.32 8.33
CA VAL A 49 -11.77 2.04 7.29
C VAL A 49 -10.99 3.31 7.02
N LEU A 50 -9.67 3.24 7.12
CA LEU A 50 -8.79 4.39 6.95
C LEU A 50 -7.72 4.06 5.92
N GLN A 51 -7.79 4.70 4.76
CA GLN A 51 -6.74 4.64 3.75
C GLN A 51 -5.67 5.68 4.07
N LEU A 52 -4.42 5.23 4.19
CA LEU A 52 -3.29 6.09 4.53
C LEU A 52 -2.05 5.78 3.68
N TYR A 53 -1.11 6.73 3.67
CA TYR A 53 0.21 6.60 3.07
C TYR A 53 1.24 6.87 4.17
N PRO A 54 1.74 5.83 4.86
CA PRO A 54 2.76 6.01 5.87
C PRO A 54 4.09 6.36 5.19
N GLU A 55 4.85 7.28 5.78
CA GLU A 55 6.21 7.60 5.32
C GLU A 55 7.22 6.54 5.78
N ASN A 56 7.00 5.98 6.98
CA ASN A 56 7.87 4.97 7.58
C ASN A 56 7.07 3.83 8.25
N SER A 57 7.70 2.67 8.46
CA SER A 57 7.07 1.53 9.15
C SER A 57 6.72 1.85 10.60
N GLU A 58 7.56 2.63 11.28
CA GLU A 58 7.32 3.09 12.66
C GLU A 58 6.03 3.92 12.79
N GLN A 59 5.74 4.75 11.79
CA GLN A 59 4.51 5.54 11.76
C GLN A 59 3.28 4.65 11.61
N LEU A 60 3.38 3.60 10.78
CA LEU A 60 2.33 2.61 10.59
C LEU A 60 2.04 1.84 11.88
N GLU A 61 3.09 1.39 12.56
CA GLU A 61 3.02 0.72 13.86
C GLU A 61 2.42 1.64 14.92
N LEU A 62 2.84 2.91 14.97
CA LEU A 62 2.30 3.89 15.90
C LEU A 62 0.80 4.10 15.72
N ILE A 63 0.33 4.28 14.48
CA ILE A 63 -1.10 4.46 14.18
C ILE A 63 -1.89 3.22 14.63
N THR A 64 -1.38 2.03 14.28
CA THR A 64 -2.03 0.76 14.62
C THR A 64 -2.06 0.57 16.14
N ALA A 65 -0.96 0.83 16.84
CA ALA A 65 -0.87 0.73 18.29
C ALA A 65 -1.83 1.69 19.01
N GLN A 66 -1.96 2.95 18.55
CA GLN A 66 -2.92 3.88 19.16
C GLN A 66 -4.38 3.49 18.88
N ALA A 67 -4.69 2.92 17.72
CA ALA A 67 -6.02 2.40 17.43
C ALA A 67 -6.37 1.21 18.34
N MET A 68 -5.47 0.24 18.49
CA MET A 68 -5.66 -0.90 19.39
C MET A 68 -5.78 -0.46 20.84
N ARG A 69 -4.96 0.50 21.26
CA ARG A 69 -5.02 1.09 22.61
C ARG A 69 -6.35 1.79 22.89
N ALA A 70 -6.98 2.39 21.88
CA ALA A 70 -8.31 3.01 22.01
C ALA A 70 -9.45 1.97 22.11
N GLY A 71 -9.18 0.68 21.88
CA GLY A 71 -10.15 -0.41 21.97
C GLY A 71 -10.66 -0.94 20.63
N PHE A 72 -10.14 -0.44 19.51
CA PHE A 72 -10.45 -1.04 18.22
C PHE A 72 -9.79 -2.42 18.08
N THR A 73 -10.43 -3.30 17.33
CA THR A 73 -9.84 -4.56 16.85
C THR A 73 -9.71 -4.50 15.33
N GLY A 74 -8.89 -5.35 14.72
CA GLY A 74 -8.73 -5.41 13.26
C GLY A 74 -7.26 -5.44 12.83
N GLY A 75 -6.95 -4.79 11.71
CA GLY A 75 -5.57 -4.74 11.21
C GLY A 75 -5.42 -4.10 9.83
N MET A 76 -4.24 -4.28 9.25
CA MET A 76 -3.83 -3.62 8.02
C MET A 76 -4.09 -4.50 6.79
N VAL A 77 -4.66 -3.92 5.75
CA VAL A 77 -4.86 -4.52 4.44
C VAL A 77 -4.06 -3.71 3.42
N VAL A 78 -3.26 -4.40 2.61
CA VAL A 78 -2.38 -3.76 1.62
C VAL A 78 -2.77 -4.21 0.24
N ASP A 79 -3.21 -3.27 -0.59
CA ASP A 79 -3.45 -3.52 -2.00
C ASP A 79 -2.15 -3.35 -2.80
N TYR A 80 -1.95 -4.21 -3.79
CA TYR A 80 -0.80 -4.23 -4.68
C TYR A 80 0.56 -4.20 -3.94
N PRO A 81 0.84 -5.18 -3.06
CA PRO A 81 2.07 -5.20 -2.26
C PRO A 81 3.34 -5.17 -3.13
N ASN A 82 3.27 -5.71 -4.35
CA ASN A 82 4.37 -5.81 -5.31
C ASN A 82 4.66 -4.50 -6.07
N SER A 83 3.84 -3.46 -5.94
CA SER A 83 3.98 -2.22 -6.73
C SER A 83 4.11 -0.99 -5.84
N ALA A 84 5.31 -0.40 -5.76
CA ALA A 84 5.52 0.84 -4.99
C ALA A 84 4.67 2.03 -5.47
N LYS A 85 4.23 2.05 -6.74
CA LYS A 85 3.41 3.14 -7.30
C LYS A 85 1.91 2.96 -7.06
N ALA A 86 1.45 1.72 -6.96
CA ALA A 86 0.03 1.40 -6.80
C ALA A 86 -0.32 0.91 -5.38
N LYS A 87 0.68 0.79 -4.50
CA LYS A 87 0.52 0.31 -3.12
C LYS A 87 -0.44 1.23 -2.36
N LYS A 88 -1.46 0.65 -1.75
CA LYS A 88 -2.39 1.37 -0.87
C LYS A 88 -2.51 0.62 0.44
N PHE A 89 -2.45 1.36 1.54
CA PHE A 89 -2.65 0.81 2.88
C PHE A 89 -4.03 1.19 3.39
N PHE A 90 -4.76 0.20 3.87
CA PHE A 90 -6.07 0.33 4.48
C PHE A 90 -6.03 -0.23 5.89
N LEU A 91 -6.22 0.62 6.88
CA LEU A 91 -6.43 0.21 8.26
C LEU A 91 -7.92 -0.09 8.45
N CYS A 92 -8.25 -1.36 8.65
CA CYS A 92 -9.61 -1.84 8.89
C CYS A 92 -9.79 -2.09 10.39
N LEU A 93 -10.68 -1.31 11.01
CA LEU A 93 -10.96 -1.33 12.43
C LEU A 93 -12.42 -1.71 12.71
N PHE A 94 -12.64 -2.43 13.81
CA PHE A 94 -13.93 -2.88 14.30
C PHE A 94 -14.13 -2.45 15.76
N VAL A 95 -15.34 -2.02 16.09
CA VAL A 95 -15.71 -1.59 17.45
C VAL A 95 -16.42 -2.75 18.17
N GLY A 96 -15.80 -3.27 19.24
CA GLY A 96 -16.38 -4.29 20.12
C GLY A 96 -16.33 -5.72 19.59
N THR A 97 -16.86 -5.99 18.39
CA THR A 97 -16.85 -7.34 17.79
C THR A 97 -15.70 -7.49 16.80
N SER A 98 -14.89 -8.53 16.94
CA SER A 98 -13.86 -8.89 15.97
C SER A 98 -14.51 -9.38 14.67
N GLY A 99 -14.33 -8.64 13.58
CA GLY A 99 -14.74 -9.04 12.24
C GLY A 99 -13.59 -9.69 11.45
N THR A 100 -13.92 -10.39 10.37
CA THR A 100 -12.93 -10.87 9.40
C THR A 100 -12.33 -9.69 8.64
N LEU A 101 -11.00 -9.60 8.57
CA LEU A 101 -10.34 -8.60 7.73
C LEU A 101 -10.60 -8.88 6.25
N PRO A 102 -10.81 -7.85 5.42
CA PRO A 102 -10.92 -8.03 3.97
C PRO A 102 -9.57 -8.47 3.38
N LYS A 103 -9.63 -9.31 2.34
CA LYS A 103 -8.44 -9.69 1.56
C LYS A 103 -7.98 -8.50 0.71
N GLY A 104 -6.67 -8.25 0.70
CA GLY A 104 -6.07 -7.21 -0.15
C GLY A 104 -6.14 -7.56 -1.64
N LEU A 105 -6.25 -6.55 -2.48
CA LEU A 105 -6.25 -6.71 -3.94
C LEU A 105 -4.84 -7.03 -4.46
N GLY A 106 -4.73 -8.05 -5.32
CA GLY A 106 -3.46 -8.49 -5.93
C GLY A 106 -2.71 -9.60 -5.17
N THR A 107 -3.39 -10.29 -4.24
CA THR A 107 -2.86 -11.47 -3.51
C THR A 107 -3.15 -12.81 -4.22
N GLU A 108 -3.74 -12.78 -5.43
CA GLU A 108 -4.22 -13.95 -6.18
C GLU A 108 -3.14 -14.91 -6.73
N CYS A 109 -1.91 -14.89 -6.19
CA CYS A 109 -0.84 -15.82 -6.59
C CYS A 109 -0.37 -16.76 -5.47
N ALA A 110 -1.11 -16.93 -4.37
CA ALA A 110 -0.78 -17.91 -3.35
C ALA A 110 -2.04 -18.55 -2.76
N ASP A 111 -2.48 -19.63 -3.40
CA ASP A 111 -3.30 -20.64 -2.73
C ASP A 111 -2.53 -21.24 -1.55
N GLY A 112 -3.24 -21.48 -0.45
CA GLY A 112 -2.72 -22.17 0.72
C GLY A 112 -3.14 -21.47 2.01
N GLU A 113 -4.15 -22.03 2.67
CA GLU A 113 -4.45 -21.80 4.08
C GLU A 113 -3.17 -21.74 4.89
N GLU A 114 -2.86 -20.61 5.54
CA GLU A 114 -2.24 -20.57 6.87
C GLU A 114 -2.59 -19.21 7.49
N THR A 115 -3.19 -19.22 8.67
CA THR A 115 -3.14 -18.10 9.62
C THR A 115 -1.69 -17.66 9.82
N PRO A 116 -1.38 -16.35 9.78
CA PRO A 116 -0.27 -15.88 10.59
C PRO A 116 -0.65 -14.62 11.36
N GLN A 117 -0.62 -14.72 12.69
CA GLN A 117 -0.06 -13.63 13.48
C GLN A 117 1.23 -13.20 12.79
N ALA A 118 1.32 -11.92 12.40
CA ALA A 118 2.48 -11.36 11.73
C ALA A 118 3.72 -11.48 12.64
N LYS A 119 4.45 -12.59 12.51
CA LYS A 119 5.82 -12.71 13.01
C LYS A 119 6.69 -11.92 12.03
N PHE A 120 7.19 -10.78 12.48
CA PHE A 120 8.27 -10.07 11.83
C PHE A 120 9.55 -10.91 11.91
N THR A 121 9.72 -11.89 11.01
CA THR A 121 11.01 -12.53 10.79
C THR A 121 11.77 -11.71 9.76
N ASN A 122 12.91 -11.19 10.21
CA ASN A 122 13.84 -10.37 9.46
C ASN A 122 14.68 -11.23 8.50
N GLU A 123 14.02 -12.07 7.70
CA GLU A 123 14.70 -12.98 6.79
C GLU A 123 14.62 -12.40 5.38
N ARG A 124 15.67 -11.65 5.02
CA ARG A 124 15.98 -11.30 3.64
C ARG A 124 16.22 -12.59 2.85
N THR A 125 15.15 -13.22 2.40
CA THR A 125 15.20 -14.17 1.29
C THR A 125 15.62 -13.35 0.07
N ARG A 126 16.90 -13.47 -0.28
CA ARG A 126 17.48 -12.98 -1.52
C ARG A 126 16.83 -13.78 -2.66
N PHE A 127 15.62 -13.38 -3.07
CA PHE A 127 15.05 -13.84 -4.31
C PHE A 127 15.97 -13.38 -5.44
N ARG A 128 16.64 -14.36 -6.04
CA ARG A 128 17.45 -14.23 -7.26
C ARG A 128 16.79 -13.25 -8.21
N ASN A 129 17.52 -12.19 -8.53
CA ASN A 129 17.24 -11.22 -9.58
C ASN A 129 16.49 -11.86 -10.75
N ALA A 130 15.18 -11.68 -10.80
CA ALA A 130 14.44 -11.80 -12.05
C ALA A 130 15.02 -10.74 -12.99
N LYS A 131 15.75 -11.22 -14.00
CA LYS A 131 16.40 -10.49 -15.10
C LYS A 131 15.97 -9.02 -15.16
N GLY A 132 16.91 -8.16 -14.75
CA GLY A 132 16.73 -6.72 -14.67
C GLY A 132 16.16 -6.14 -15.97
N LYS A 133 15.32 -5.12 -15.81
CA LYS A 133 14.74 -4.33 -16.89
C LYS A 133 15.81 -4.02 -17.94
N SER A 134 15.46 -4.23 -19.22
CA SER A 134 16.35 -3.98 -20.34
C SER A 134 16.95 -2.57 -20.25
N VAL A 135 18.29 -2.46 -20.36
CA VAL A 135 18.99 -1.17 -20.24
C VAL A 135 18.39 -0.19 -21.24
N LYS A 136 18.04 1.02 -20.78
CA LYS A 136 17.40 2.04 -21.63
C LYS A 136 18.27 2.32 -22.85
N LYS A 137 17.68 2.32 -24.05
CA LYS A 137 18.34 2.42 -25.38
C LYS A 137 19.06 1.16 -25.88
N SER A 138 19.06 0.05 -25.13
CA SER A 138 19.49 -1.24 -25.66
C SER A 138 18.55 -1.73 -26.77
N ARG A 139 19.03 -2.65 -27.60
CA ARG A 139 18.22 -3.30 -28.63
C ARG A 139 16.98 -3.99 -28.03
N ASP A 140 17.15 -4.67 -26.90
CA ASP A 140 16.07 -5.39 -26.23
C ASP A 140 15.01 -4.43 -25.69
N TRP A 141 15.43 -3.29 -25.15
CA TRP A 141 14.52 -2.22 -24.72
C TRP A 141 13.69 -1.64 -25.89
N ILE A 142 14.28 -1.57 -27.09
CA ILE A 142 13.58 -1.12 -28.30
C ILE A 142 12.54 -2.16 -28.75
N LEU A 143 12.90 -3.45 -28.73
CA LEU A 143 12.00 -4.55 -29.10
C LEU A 143 10.81 -4.66 -28.14
N GLU A 144 11.06 -4.59 -26.84
CA GLU A 144 10.02 -4.59 -25.80
C GLU A 144 9.02 -3.43 -25.99
N LYS A 145 9.52 -2.25 -26.35
CA LYS A 145 8.67 -1.09 -26.66
C LYS A 145 7.83 -1.27 -27.92
N LYS A 146 8.40 -1.85 -28.98
CA LYS A 146 7.69 -2.14 -30.23
C LYS A 146 6.57 -3.14 -29.98
N GLU A 147 6.88 -4.23 -29.27
CA GLU A 147 5.92 -5.27 -28.93
C GLU A 147 4.75 -4.72 -28.11
N ARG A 148 5.03 -3.88 -27.11
CA ARG A 148 3.98 -3.19 -26.35
C ARG A 148 3.08 -2.31 -27.23
N ARG A 149 3.63 -1.66 -28.26
CA ARG A 149 2.82 -0.85 -29.20
C ARG A 149 1.99 -1.71 -30.15
N ARG A 150 2.49 -2.87 -30.57
CA ARG A 150 1.71 -3.85 -31.36
C ARG A 150 0.49 -4.33 -30.59
N ARG A 151 0.66 -4.67 -29.31
CA ARG A 151 -0.47 -5.05 -28.42
C ARG A 151 -1.50 -3.94 -28.23
N GLN A 152 -1.10 -2.68 -28.41
CA GLN A 152 -2.00 -1.52 -28.35
C GLN A 152 -2.66 -1.22 -29.71
N GLY A 153 -2.50 -2.09 -30.72
CA GLY A 153 -3.04 -1.88 -32.06
C GLY A 153 -2.43 -0.71 -32.83
N LYS A 154 -1.30 -0.16 -32.34
CA LYS A 154 -0.63 0.97 -32.99
C LYS A 154 0.23 0.46 -34.14
N GLU A 155 0.36 1.26 -35.19
CA GLU A 155 1.26 0.97 -36.29
C GLU A 155 2.72 0.98 -35.79
N VAL A 156 3.45 -0.12 -36.02
CA VAL A 156 4.84 -0.32 -35.60
C VAL A 156 5.65 -0.90 -36.74
N ARG A 157 6.77 -0.25 -37.08
CA ARG A 157 7.72 -0.73 -38.09
C ARG A 157 8.25 -2.12 -37.73
N ALA A 158 8.29 -3.02 -38.72
CA ALA A 158 8.87 -4.36 -38.62
C ALA A 158 10.30 -4.37 -38.03
N ASP A 159 10.67 -5.49 -37.43
CA ASP A 159 12.00 -5.66 -36.83
C ASP A 159 13.02 -6.00 -37.91
N THR A 160 14.07 -5.18 -38.00
CA THR A 160 15.18 -5.40 -38.93
C THR A 160 16.47 -5.69 -38.18
N LYS A 161 17.44 -6.30 -38.86
CA LYS A 161 18.82 -6.53 -38.35
C LYS A 161 19.49 -5.26 -37.83
N TYR A 162 19.06 -4.08 -38.31
CA TYR A 162 19.63 -2.78 -37.94
C TYR A 162 18.92 -2.10 -36.75
N THR A 163 17.93 -2.75 -36.13
CA THR A 163 17.19 -2.18 -34.98
C THR A 163 18.14 -1.93 -33.79
N GLY A 164 18.17 -0.69 -33.31
CA GLY A 164 19.02 -0.27 -32.19
C GLY A 164 20.49 -0.02 -32.53
N ARG A 165 20.90 -0.12 -33.81
CA ARG A 165 22.28 0.17 -34.22
C ARG A 165 22.52 1.68 -34.28
N LYS A 166 23.65 2.14 -33.73
CA LYS A 166 24.08 3.54 -33.82
C LYS A 166 24.24 3.93 -35.29
N ARG A 167 23.52 4.97 -35.73
CA ARG A 167 23.68 5.53 -37.08
C ARG A 167 24.95 6.39 -37.09
N ARG A 168 25.72 6.33 -38.18
CA ARG A 168 26.87 7.23 -38.37
C ARG A 168 26.37 8.68 -38.40
N PRO A 169 27.13 9.64 -37.84
CA PRO A 169 26.85 11.05 -38.07
C PRO A 169 26.87 11.29 -39.58
N ARG A 170 25.85 11.97 -40.09
CA ARG A 170 25.96 12.62 -41.40
C ARG A 170 26.53 14.00 -41.09
N PHE A 171 27.71 14.29 -41.61
CA PHE A 171 28.24 15.64 -41.70
C PHE A 171 27.62 16.29 -42.94
#